data_AF-A0A942N077-F1
#
_entry.id   AF-A0A942N077-F1
#
_cell.length_a   1.000
_cell.length_b   1.000
_cell.length_c   1.000
_cell.angle_alpha   90.00
_cell.angle_beta   90.00
_cell.angle_gamma   90.00
#
_symmetry.space_group_name_H-M   'P 1'
#
loop_
_entity.id
_entity.type
_entity.pdbx_description
1 polymer ?
#
loop_
_entity_poly.entity_id
_entity_poly.type
_entity_poly.pdbx_seq_one_letter_code
_entity_poly.pdbx_strand_id
1 'polypeptide(L)'
;MAAKIPEHILKDAIVLKFGTLSKLAKKMGLSKAYVSRGIALQNSGFITNLEKAGLKMKDVYSMVDAERSDELDKIASLESRILELEKLIQEKDKIIVHQNTLLDKYKQMFDKK
;
A
#
# COMPACT_ATOMS: atom_id res chain seq x y z
N MET A 1 6.05 11.80 31.52
CA MET A 1 5.62 10.54 30.87
C MET A 1 5.59 10.80 29.37
N ALA A 2 6.21 9.96 28.55
CA ALA A 2 6.11 10.11 27.09
C ALA A 2 4.64 9.94 26.66
N ALA A 3 4.18 10.77 25.73
CA ALA A 3 2.82 10.67 25.22
C ALA A 3 2.58 9.30 24.58
N LYS A 4 1.39 8.75 24.79
CA LYS A 4 0.96 7.48 24.22
C LYS A 4 0.93 7.59 22.70
N ILE A 5 1.46 6.60 21.99
CA ILE A 5 1.42 6.55 20.52
C ILE A 5 0.01 6.12 20.09
N PRO A 6 -0.59 6.70 19.04
CA PRO A 6 -1.84 6.20 18.49
C PRO A 6 -1.75 4.70 18.16
N GLU A 7 -2.80 3.95 18.50
CA GLU A 7 -2.79 2.48 18.39
C GLU A 7 -2.52 2.00 16.95
N HIS A 8 -3.05 2.71 15.96
CA HIS A 8 -2.86 2.39 14.55
C HIS A 8 -1.40 2.58 14.12
N ILE A 9 -0.75 3.70 14.49
CA ILE A 9 0.68 3.94 14.19
C ILE A 9 1.56 2.86 14.81
N LEU A 10 1.27 2.47 16.07
CA LEU A 10 2.04 1.43 16.72
C LEU A 10 1.84 0.06 16.06
N LYS A 11 0.61 -0.25 15.62
CA LYS A 11 0.31 -1.47 14.85
C LYS A 11 1.06 -1.47 13.52
N ASP A 12 1.00 -0.37 12.77
CA ASP A 12 1.70 -0.20 11.49
C ASP A 12 3.19 -0.43 11.70
N ALA A 13 3.79 0.22 12.70
CA ALA A 13 5.20 0.05 13.02
C ALA A 13 5.57 -1.40 13.38
N ILE A 14 4.73 -2.10 14.15
CA ILE A 14 4.93 -3.52 14.46
C ILE A 14 4.86 -4.37 13.18
N VAL A 15 3.91 -4.09 12.30
CA VAL A 15 3.77 -4.80 11.02
C VAL A 15 4.97 -4.55 10.12
N LEU A 16 5.44 -3.31 10.00
CA LEU A 16 6.64 -2.97 9.23
C LEU A 16 7.87 -3.70 9.78
N LYS A 17 8.04 -3.74 11.10
CA LYS A 17 9.25 -4.32 11.72
C LYS A 17 9.23 -5.85 11.79
N PHE A 18 8.07 -6.45 12.01
CA PHE A 18 7.95 -7.89 12.34
C PHE A 18 7.06 -8.67 11.36
N GLY A 19 6.46 -8.00 10.38
CA GLY A 19 5.54 -8.55 9.37
C GLY A 19 4.11 -8.78 9.89
N THR A 20 3.95 -9.32 11.10
CA THR A 20 2.61 -9.53 11.70
C THR A 20 2.63 -9.43 13.23
N LEU A 21 1.47 -9.13 13.82
CA LEU A 21 1.29 -9.19 15.29
C LEU A 21 1.57 -10.59 15.85
N SER A 22 1.26 -11.65 15.10
CA SER A 22 1.53 -13.04 15.51
C SER A 22 3.02 -13.35 15.55
N LYS A 23 3.80 -12.83 14.59
CA LYS A 23 5.27 -12.98 14.58
C LYS A 23 5.90 -12.25 15.77
N LEU A 24 5.41 -11.04 16.09
CA LEU A 24 5.81 -10.32 17.30
C LEU A 24 5.48 -11.13 18.57
N ALA A 25 4.24 -11.63 18.69
CA ALA A 25 3.81 -12.41 19.84
C ALA A 25 4.71 -13.63 20.07
N LYS A 26 5.03 -14.38 19.01
CA LYS A 26 5.97 -15.50 19.05
C LYS A 26 7.37 -15.05 19.48
N LYS A 27 7.87 -13.93 18.96
CA LYS A 27 9.20 -13.37 19.31
C LYS A 27 9.30 -12.98 20.79
N MET A 28 8.22 -12.45 21.36
CA MET A 28 8.16 -12.04 22.76
C MET A 28 7.79 -13.19 23.71
N GLY A 29 7.40 -14.36 23.19
CA GLY A 29 6.86 -15.45 24.00
C GLY A 29 5.50 -15.12 24.63
N LEU A 30 4.71 -14.26 23.99
CA LEU A 30 3.43 -13.77 24.49
C LEU A 30 2.26 -14.28 23.65
N SER A 31 1.06 -14.30 24.22
CA SER A 31 -0.16 -14.58 23.45
C SER A 31 -0.53 -13.40 22.57
N LYS A 32 -1.20 -13.66 21.44
CA LYS A 32 -1.71 -12.60 20.55
C LYS A 32 -2.66 -11.65 21.28
N ALA A 33 -3.49 -12.17 22.20
CA ALA A 33 -4.38 -11.36 23.03
C ALA A 33 -3.61 -10.40 23.95
N TYR A 34 -2.51 -10.85 24.53
CA TYR A 34 -1.64 -10.00 25.35
C TYR A 34 -0.99 -8.90 24.50
N VAL A 35 -0.53 -9.21 23.28
CA VAL A 35 0.00 -8.20 22.36
C VAL A 35 -1.06 -7.17 22.00
N SER A 36 -2.26 -7.59 21.59
CA SER A 36 -3.36 -6.66 21.27
C SER A 36 -3.70 -5.74 22.45
N ARG A 37 -3.81 -6.29 23.66
CA ARG A 37 -4.04 -5.51 24.87
C ARG A 37 -2.86 -4.59 25.20
N GLY A 38 -1.64 -5.05 24.98
CA GLY A 38 -0.41 -4.28 25.15
C GLY A 38 -0.35 -3.06 24.24
N ILE A 39 -0.74 -3.20 22.96
CA ILE A 39 -0.82 -2.07 22.00
C ILE A 39 -1.90 -1.07 22.45
N ALA A 40 -3.04 -1.55 22.92
CA ALA A 40 -4.12 -0.69 23.40
C ALA A 40 -3.75 0.04 24.70
N LEU A 41 -3.04 -0.59 25.64
CA LEU A 41 -2.73 0.00 26.95
C LEU A 41 -1.39 0.76 26.99
N GLN A 42 -0.38 0.31 26.23
CA GLN A 42 0.98 0.84 26.21
C GLN A 42 1.60 0.98 27.61
N ASN A 43 1.39 -0.04 28.46
CA ASN A 43 2.04 -0.07 29.76
C ASN A 43 3.56 -0.23 29.62
N SER A 44 4.31 0.22 30.64
CA SER A 44 5.78 0.26 30.61
C SER A 44 6.42 -1.11 30.35
N GLY A 45 5.86 -2.18 30.92
CA GLY A 45 6.36 -3.55 30.71
C GLY A 45 6.24 -4.01 29.26
N PHE A 46 5.10 -3.72 28.62
CA PHE A 46 4.89 -4.02 27.21
C PHE A 46 5.82 -3.20 26.31
N ILE A 47 5.96 -1.90 26.58
CA ILE A 47 6.88 -1.02 25.85
C ILE A 47 8.33 -1.52 25.98
N THR A 48 8.75 -1.90 27.19
CA THR A 48 10.10 -2.44 27.43
C THR A 48 10.32 -3.73 26.62
N ASN A 49 9.32 -4.59 26.54
CA ASN A 49 9.41 -5.82 25.74
C ASN A 49 9.45 -5.52 24.23
N LEU A 50 8.77 -4.48 23.74
CA LEU A 50 8.88 -4.02 22.34
C LEU A 50 10.30 -3.53 22.03
N GLU A 51 10.88 -2.72 22.92
CA GLU A 51 12.25 -2.23 22.75
C GLU A 51 13.28 -3.37 22.78
N LYS A 52 13.13 -4.32 23.71
CA LYS A 52 13.92 -5.56 23.73
C LYS A 52 13.73 -6.41 22.47
N ALA A 53 12.53 -6.42 21.89
CA ALA A 53 12.25 -7.10 20.62
C ALA A 53 12.85 -6.35 19.41
N GLY A 54 13.37 -5.14 19.59
CA GLY A 54 14.05 -4.34 18.58
C GLY A 54 13.19 -3.24 17.94
N LEU A 55 12.04 -2.90 18.52
CA LEU A 55 11.24 -1.75 18.14
C LEU A 55 11.45 -0.61 19.13
N LYS A 56 12.29 0.36 18.76
CA LYS A 56 12.58 1.53 19.60
C LYS A 56 11.43 2.53 19.48
N MET A 57 10.84 2.92 20.61
CA MET A 57 9.65 3.77 20.60
C MET A 57 9.89 5.15 19.98
N LYS A 58 11.10 5.67 20.12
CA LYS A 58 11.52 6.95 19.52
C LYS A 58 11.52 6.96 17.99
N ASP A 59 11.65 5.80 17.36
CA ASP A 59 11.78 5.67 15.90
C ASP A 59 10.45 5.29 15.22
N VAL A 60 9.38 5.09 16.01
CA VAL A 60 8.08 4.57 15.53
C VAL A 60 7.44 5.51 14.51
N TYR A 61 7.34 6.80 14.81
CA TYR A 61 6.74 7.77 13.89
C TYR A 61 7.54 7.91 12.61
N SER A 62 8.86 8.10 12.72
CA SER A 62 9.74 8.22 11.55
C SER A 62 9.69 7.00 10.63
N MET A 63 9.54 5.79 11.19
CA MET A 63 9.46 4.57 10.41
C MET A 63 8.13 4.46 9.63
N VAL A 64 7.01 4.85 10.26
CA VAL A 64 5.69 4.83 9.62
C VAL A 64 5.58 5.94 8.58
N ASP A 65 6.10 7.14 8.89
CA ASP A 65 6.05 8.28 7.98
C ASP A 65 6.91 8.05 6.72
N ALA A 66 8.10 7.44 6.88
CA ALA A 66 8.96 7.09 5.75
C ALA A 66 8.27 6.10 4.81
N GLU A 67 7.71 5.01 5.34
CA GLU A 67 7.03 4.02 4.49
C GLU A 67 5.78 4.61 3.80
N ARG A 68 5.01 5.45 4.51
CA ARG A 68 3.86 6.14 3.92
C ARG A 68 4.27 7.05 2.77
N SER A 69 5.41 7.73 2.87
CA SER A 69 5.94 8.53 1.78
C SER A 69 6.27 7.67 0.56
N ASP A 70 6.97 6.54 0.77
CA ASP A 70 7.33 5.63 -0.31
C ASP A 70 6.09 4.99 -0.98
N GLU A 71 5.05 4.68 -0.21
CA GLU A 71 3.77 4.20 -0.73
C GLU A 71 3.04 5.27 -1.56
N LEU A 72 3.04 6.52 -1.12
CA LEU A 72 2.45 7.64 -1.87
C LEU A 72 3.18 7.87 -3.21
N ASP A 73 4.51 7.79 -3.22
CA ASP A 73 5.29 7.90 -4.45
C ASP A 73 4.98 6.76 -5.44
N LYS A 74 4.82 5.53 -4.92
CA LYS A 74 4.39 4.39 -5.74
C LYS A 74 2.99 4.60 -6.31
N ILE A 75 2.04 5.08 -5.50
CA ILE A 75 0.67 5.38 -5.96
C ILE A 75 0.70 6.43 -7.07
N ALA A 76 1.43 7.54 -6.88
CA ALA A 76 1.55 8.59 -7.90
C ALA A 76 2.16 8.06 -9.22
N SER A 77 3.13 7.15 -9.13
CA SER A 77 3.72 6.51 -10.31
C SER A 77 2.71 5.61 -11.06
N LEU A 78 1.88 4.88 -10.32
CA LEU A 78 0.84 4.02 -10.87
C LEU A 78 -0.29 4.83 -11.50
N GLU A 79 -0.72 5.92 -10.86
CA GLU A 79 -1.71 6.85 -11.42
C GLU A 79 -1.22 7.46 -12.73
N SER A 80 0.04 7.91 -12.77
CA SER A 80 0.66 8.41 -14.00
C SER A 80 0.66 7.35 -15.12
N ARG A 81 0.97 6.09 -14.76
CA ARG A 81 0.95 4.98 -15.71
C ARG A 81 -0.46 4.66 -16.22
N ILE A 82 -1.47 4.74 -15.36
CA ILE A 82 -2.88 4.57 -15.76
C ILE A 82 -3.27 5.63 -16.79
N LEU A 83 -2.95 6.90 -16.54
CA LEU A 83 -3.24 7.99 -17.46
C LEU A 83 -2.55 7.81 -18.83
N GLU A 84 -1.31 7.32 -18.86
CA GLU A 84 -0.63 6.97 -20.11
C GLU A 84 -1.36 5.85 -20.87
N LEU A 85 -1.76 4.79 -20.18
CA LEU A 85 -2.46 3.66 -20.77
C LEU A 85 -3.84 4.07 -21.30
N GLU A 86 -4.56 4.93 -20.59
CA GLU A 86 -5.84 5.48 -21.04
C GLU A 86 -5.70 6.27 -22.34
N LYS A 87 -4.65 7.09 -22.48
CA LYS A 87 -4.36 7.81 -23.73
C LYS A 87 -4.10 6.84 -24.90
N LEU A 88 -3.31 5.78 -24.66
CA LEU A 88 -3.05 4.76 -25.69
C LEU A 88 -4.33 4.03 -26.11
N ILE A 89 -5.24 3.75 -25.19
CA ILE A 89 -6.55 3.16 -25.51
C ILE A 89 -7.35 4.10 -26.41
N GLN A 90 -7.44 5.39 -26.08
CA GLN A 90 -8.15 6.38 -26.90
C GLN A 90 -7.56 6.51 -28.31
N GLU A 91 -6.24 6.44 -28.46
CA GLU A 91 -5.58 6.44 -29.77
C GLU A 91 -5.91 5.18 -30.57
N LYS A 92 -5.92 4.00 -29.92
CA LYS A 92 -6.34 2.75 -30.57
C LYS A 92 -7.79 2.79 -31.03
N ASP A 93 -8.69 3.36 -30.25
CA ASP A 93 -10.10 3.49 -30.63
C ASP A 93 -10.26 4.35 -31.90
N LYS A 94 -9.50 5.45 -32.02
CA LYS A 94 -9.48 6.28 -33.24
C LYS A 94 -9.02 5.49 -34.46
N ILE A 95 -7.97 4.67 -34.31
CA ILE A 95 -7.46 3.80 -35.38
C ILE A 95 -8.53 2.78 -35.80
N ILE A 96 -9.20 2.14 -34.85
CA ILE A 96 -10.26 1.17 -35.12
C ILE A 96 -11.40 1.83 -35.90
N VAL A 97 -11.86 3.01 -35.47
CA VAL A 97 -12.91 3.76 -36.19
C VAL A 97 -12.48 4.08 -37.62
N HIS A 98 -11.23 4.52 -37.82
CA HIS A 98 -10.70 4.80 -39.15
C HIS A 98 -10.65 3.54 -40.04
N GLN A 99 -10.15 2.43 -39.50
CA GLN A 99 -10.08 1.15 -40.20
C GLN A 99 -11.47 0.63 -40.60
N ASN A 100 -12.44 0.71 -39.69
CA ASN A 100 -13.83 0.33 -39.98
C ASN A 100 -14.43 1.20 -41.09
N THR A 101 -14.19 2.51 -41.07
CA THR A 101 -14.63 3.43 -42.12
C THR A 101 -14.05 3.07 -43.48
N LEU A 102 -12.76 2.70 -43.54
CA LEU A 102 -12.12 2.26 -44.78
C LEU A 102 -12.72 0.94 -45.27
N LEU A 103 -12.91 -0.04 -44.38
CA LEU A 103 -13.52 -1.32 -44.72
C LEU A 103 -14.91 -1.14 -45.33
N ASP A 104 -15.75 -0.29 -44.76
CA ASP A 104 -17.09 -0.03 -45.30
C ASP A 104 -17.04 0.61 -46.69
N LYS A 105 -16.11 1.55 -46.92
CA LYS A 105 -15.88 2.12 -48.27
C LYS A 105 -15.47 1.05 -49.26
N TYR A 106 -14.55 0.15 -48.89
CA TYR A 106 -14.12 -0.94 -49.76
C TYR A 106 -15.27 -1.91 -50.06
N LYS A 107 -16.05 -2.33 -49.06
CA LYS A 107 -17.22 -3.20 -49.26
C LYS A 107 -18.20 -2.60 -50.27
N GLN A 108 -18.56 -1.31 -50.12
CA GLN A 108 -19.46 -0.62 -51.04
C GLN A 108 -18.93 -0.54 -52.49
N MET A 109 -17.61 -0.50 -52.68
CA MET A 109 -17.01 -0.52 -54.02
C MET A 109 -17.04 -1.92 -54.66
N PHE A 110 -16.96 -2.98 -53.86
CA PHE A 110 -17.04 -4.36 -54.34
C PHE A 110 -18.48 -4.83 -54.55
N ASP A 111 -19.44 -4.39 -53.73
CA ASP A 111 -20.87 -4.73 -53.87
C ASP A 111 -21.57 -4.02 -55.05
N LYS A 112 -20.91 -3.03 -55.67
CA LYS A 112 -21.41 -2.29 -56.85
C LYS A 112 -20.89 -2.83 -58.21
N LYS A 113 -20.17 -3.95 -58.20
CA LYS A 113 -19.79 -4.71 -59.42
C LYS A 113 -20.69 -5.91 -59.59
#